data_AF-A0A942UQC4-F1
#
_entry.id   AF-A0A942UQC4-F1
#
_cell.length_a   1.000
_cell.length_b   1.000
_cell.length_c   1.000
_cell.angle_alpha   90.00
_cell.angle_beta   90.00
_cell.angle_gamma   90.00
#
_symmetry.space_group_name_H-M   'P 1'
#
loop_
_entity.id
_entity.type
_entity.pdbx_description
1 polymer ?
#
loop_
_entity_poly.entity_id
_entity_poly.type
_entity_poly.pdbx_seq_one_letter_code
_entity_poly.pdbx_strand_id
1 'polypeptide(L)'
;MKQLLETVIPGGEYMKKGSLKQILLITDGCSNQGENPVAMAALAREHGITVNVIGVVENDSIEEKGIKEIEGIAASGGGISQVVFAEQLSQTVQMVTRKAMTQTLQGVVNKELRQILGKDMDLEELPPDQRGEVMEVVDELGETSDVEVVVLIDTSASMKSKLPTVKEALLDLSLSLNARMGNNRFAVLIFPGKRKDVEKLLDWTPNLELLTSIFPKLAVGGITPTGPAIREAMTYFKKKRSLRGLLSGDDEQYMEESM
;
A
#
# COMPACT_ATOMS: atom_id res chain seq x y z
N MET A 1 -29.93 5.32 -5.07
CA MET A 1 -28.64 6.00 -4.79
C MET A 1 -27.57 5.52 -5.77
N LYS A 2 -27.55 4.24 -6.11
CA LYS A 2 -26.69 3.59 -7.10
C LYS A 2 -26.55 4.35 -8.42
N GLN A 3 -27.64 4.73 -9.07
CA GLN A 3 -27.57 5.49 -10.33
C GLN A 3 -26.98 6.91 -10.16
N LEU A 4 -27.13 7.53 -8.97
CA LEU A 4 -26.49 8.81 -8.60
C LEU A 4 -25.00 8.60 -8.31
N LEU A 5 -24.64 7.49 -7.68
CA LEU A 5 -23.25 7.10 -7.44
C LEU A 5 -22.56 6.70 -8.74
N GLU A 6 -23.22 6.00 -9.67
CA GLU A 6 -22.68 5.67 -10.99
C GLU A 6 -22.54 6.90 -11.90
N THR A 7 -23.41 7.91 -11.74
CA THR A 7 -23.33 9.17 -12.52
C THR A 7 -22.38 10.21 -11.91
N VAL A 8 -22.13 10.17 -10.61
CA VAL A 8 -21.30 11.16 -9.89
C VAL A 8 -19.96 10.59 -9.39
N ILE A 9 -19.84 9.27 -9.25
CA ILE A 9 -18.58 8.52 -9.14
C ILE A 9 -18.31 7.94 -10.53
N PRO A 10 -17.61 8.66 -11.42
CA PRO A 10 -17.53 8.29 -12.83
C PRO A 10 -16.71 7.00 -13.03
N GLY A 11 -17.41 5.87 -13.03
CA GLY A 11 -16.99 4.59 -13.59
C GLY A 11 -17.48 4.47 -15.03
N GLY A 12 -16.76 5.11 -15.94
CA GLY A 12 -16.94 4.96 -17.38
C GLY A 12 -15.74 5.52 -18.10
N GLU A 13 -15.49 6.84 -17.98
CA GLU A 13 -14.35 7.50 -18.63
C GLU A 13 -13.73 8.67 -17.85
N TYR A 14 -14.30 9.13 -16.72
CA TYR A 14 -13.94 10.43 -16.13
C TYR A 14 -13.47 10.45 -14.67
N MET A 15 -13.42 9.31 -13.94
CA MET A 15 -12.40 9.18 -12.90
C MET A 15 -11.09 8.98 -13.65
N LYS A 16 -10.11 9.88 -13.52
CA LYS A 16 -8.71 9.47 -13.78
C LYS A 16 -8.49 8.29 -12.85
N LYS A 17 -8.59 7.04 -13.37
CA LYS A 17 -8.41 5.78 -12.61
C LYS A 17 -7.19 5.94 -11.72
N GLY A 18 -7.43 6.34 -10.47
CA GLY A 18 -6.38 6.56 -9.51
C GLY A 18 -5.93 5.19 -9.10
N SER A 19 -4.66 4.86 -9.32
CA SER A 19 -4.13 3.61 -8.80
C SER A 19 -4.16 3.68 -7.27
N LEU A 20 -4.70 2.65 -6.61
CA LEU A 20 -4.53 2.49 -5.17
C LEU A 20 -3.05 2.26 -4.88
N LYS A 21 -2.46 3.08 -4.02
CA LYS A 21 -1.04 3.02 -3.70
C LYS A 21 -0.87 2.48 -2.30
N GLN A 22 -0.10 1.41 -2.17
CA GLN A 22 0.10 0.76 -0.90
C GLN A 22 1.57 0.44 -0.66
N ILE A 23 2.02 0.67 0.57
CA ILE A 23 3.24 0.08 1.09
C ILE A 23 2.81 -1.12 1.94
N LEU A 24 3.36 -2.29 1.65
CA LEU A 24 3.22 -3.48 2.48
C LEU A 24 4.54 -3.73 3.19
N LEU A 25 4.59 -3.40 4.48
CA LEU A 25 5.75 -3.62 5.34
C LEU A 25 5.64 -5.00 6.00
N ILE A 26 6.64 -5.85 5.78
CA ILE A 26 6.77 -7.15 6.43
C ILE A 26 8.02 -7.10 7.30
N THR A 27 7.82 -7.18 8.62
CA THR A 27 8.88 -7.05 9.63
C THR A 27 8.55 -7.92 10.83
N ASP A 28 9.52 -8.16 11.69
CA ASP A 28 9.27 -8.70 13.03
C ASP A 28 9.37 -7.63 14.14
N GLY A 29 9.50 -6.35 13.74
CA GLY A 29 9.42 -5.17 14.60
C GLY A 29 10.77 -4.61 15.04
N CYS A 30 10.72 -3.61 15.93
CA CYS A 30 11.87 -2.99 16.61
C CYS A 30 12.83 -2.23 15.68
N SER A 31 12.32 -1.20 15.00
CA SER A 31 13.19 -0.21 14.36
C SER A 31 14.20 0.34 15.36
N ASN A 32 15.46 0.39 14.94
CA ASN A 32 16.58 0.71 15.82
C ASN A 32 17.57 1.71 15.20
N GLN A 33 17.29 2.19 13.98
CA GLN A 33 18.16 3.10 13.25
C GLN A 33 17.35 4.03 12.33
N GLY A 34 17.76 5.29 12.25
CA GLY A 34 17.22 6.25 11.28
C GLY A 34 15.98 7.00 11.75
N GLU A 35 15.18 7.45 10.78
CA GLU A 35 13.96 8.24 10.98
C GLU A 35 12.88 7.46 11.73
N ASN A 36 11.97 8.17 12.41
CA ASN A 36 10.83 7.54 13.07
C ASN A 36 9.85 6.95 12.03
N PRO A 37 9.59 5.62 12.05
CA PRO A 37 8.76 4.98 11.03
C PRO A 37 7.28 5.39 11.09
N VAL A 38 6.76 5.73 12.27
CA VAL A 38 5.39 6.22 12.47
C VAL A 38 5.21 7.57 11.76
N ALA A 39 6.19 8.47 11.91
CA ALA A 39 6.17 9.76 11.24
C ALA A 39 6.27 9.63 9.71
N MET A 40 7.10 8.69 9.22
CA MET A 40 7.21 8.42 7.78
C MET A 40 5.93 7.80 7.21
N ALA A 41 5.23 6.97 7.98
CA ALA A 41 3.94 6.42 7.59
C ALA A 41 2.85 7.50 7.51
N ALA A 42 2.81 8.43 8.47
CA ALA A 42 1.93 9.59 8.39
C ALA A 42 2.19 10.42 7.13
N LEU A 43 3.46 10.69 6.82
CA LEU A 43 3.85 11.40 5.60
C LEU A 43 3.45 10.64 4.33
N ALA A 44 3.55 9.30 4.31
CA ALA A 44 3.07 8.47 3.20
C ALA A 44 1.57 8.63 2.99
N ARG A 45 0.79 8.62 4.07
CA ARG A 45 -0.66 8.83 4.04
C ARG A 45 -1.04 10.20 3.47
N GLU A 46 -0.32 11.26 3.82
CA GLU A 46 -0.52 12.60 3.24
C GLU A 46 -0.33 12.62 1.72
N HIS A 47 0.50 11.71 1.18
CA HIS A 47 0.71 11.53 -0.25
C HIS A 47 -0.28 10.56 -0.91
N GLY A 48 -1.32 10.13 -0.19
CA GLY A 48 -2.32 9.17 -0.67
C GLY A 48 -1.77 7.75 -0.81
N ILE A 49 -0.79 7.38 0.01
CA ILE A 49 -0.21 6.03 0.05
C ILE A 49 -0.58 5.39 1.39
N THR A 50 -1.30 4.27 1.33
CA THR A 50 -1.68 3.49 2.52
C THR A 50 -0.50 2.63 2.98
N VAL A 51 -0.18 2.62 4.28
CA VAL A 51 0.90 1.77 4.83
C VAL A 51 0.30 0.65 5.66
N ASN A 52 0.43 -0.58 5.16
CA ASN A 52 0.04 -1.80 5.83
C ASN A 52 1.27 -2.46 6.47
N VAL A 53 1.09 -3.09 7.63
CA VAL A 53 2.20 -3.70 8.37
C VAL A 53 1.85 -5.12 8.79
N ILE A 54 2.73 -6.07 8.51
CA ILE A 54 2.58 -7.45 8.95
C ILE A 54 3.79 -7.82 9.80
N GLY A 55 3.51 -8.06 11.07
CA GLY A 55 4.44 -8.59 12.06
C GLY A 55 4.56 -10.10 11.93
N VAL A 56 5.77 -10.64 11.74
CA VAL A 56 5.99 -12.09 11.62
C VAL A 56 6.67 -12.65 12.87
N VAL A 57 5.95 -13.51 13.61
CA VAL A 57 6.47 -14.27 14.76
C VAL A 57 6.89 -15.69 14.37
N GLU A 58 7.89 -16.22 15.06
CA GLU A 58 8.32 -17.61 15.00
C GLU A 58 8.51 -18.13 16.42
N ASN A 59 7.66 -19.06 16.87
CA ASN A 59 7.65 -19.80 18.15
C ASN A 59 7.69 -19.00 19.48
N ASP A 60 8.08 -17.72 19.44
CA ASP A 60 8.14 -16.77 20.54
C ASP A 60 7.22 -15.56 20.25
N SER A 61 6.89 -14.80 21.29
CA SER A 61 6.15 -13.55 21.20
C SER A 61 7.01 -12.40 20.67
N ILE A 62 6.47 -11.52 19.80
CA ILE A 62 7.08 -10.20 19.55
C ILE A 62 7.05 -9.41 20.86
N GLU A 63 8.15 -8.71 21.17
CA GLU A 63 8.21 -7.80 22.31
C GLU A 63 7.09 -6.75 22.23
N GLU A 64 6.50 -6.37 23.36
CA GLU A 64 5.40 -5.37 23.41
C GLU A 64 5.75 -4.07 22.65
N LYS A 65 7.03 -3.68 22.67
CA LYS A 65 7.54 -2.53 21.92
C LYS A 65 7.42 -2.71 20.39
N GLY A 66 7.73 -3.90 19.87
CA GLY A 66 7.59 -4.22 18.46
C GLY A 66 6.13 -4.20 18.00
N ILE A 67 5.21 -4.71 18.83
CA ILE A 67 3.76 -4.67 18.54
C ILE A 67 3.27 -3.22 18.44
N LYS A 68 3.60 -2.38 19.43
CA LYS A 68 3.20 -0.96 19.44
C LYS A 68 3.74 -0.19 18.23
N GLU A 69 4.96 -0.50 17.80
CA GLU A 69 5.53 0.10 16.60
C GLU A 69 4.76 -0.32 15.33
N ILE A 70 4.49 -1.62 15.17
CA ILE A 70 3.72 -2.18 14.05
C ILE A 70 2.33 -1.53 13.96
N GLU A 71 1.61 -1.46 15.08
CA GLU A 71 0.28 -0.83 15.16
C GLU A 71 0.35 0.67 14.88
N GLY A 72 1.34 1.36 15.46
CA GLY A 72 1.52 2.79 15.29
C GLY A 72 1.82 3.20 13.84
N ILE A 73 2.64 2.43 13.14
CA ILE A 73 2.97 2.63 11.72
C ILE A 73 1.69 2.48 10.88
N ALA A 74 0.96 1.36 11.03
CA ALA A 74 -0.23 1.11 10.23
C ALA A 74 -1.32 2.16 10.49
N ALA A 75 -1.60 2.48 11.76
CA ALA A 75 -2.60 3.47 12.14
C ALA A 75 -2.28 4.87 11.56
N SER A 76 -1.02 5.29 11.66
CA SER A 76 -0.57 6.58 11.11
C SER A 76 -0.58 6.59 9.58
N GLY A 77 -0.23 5.46 8.96
CA GLY A 77 -0.30 5.23 7.53
C GLY A 77 -1.70 5.01 6.95
N GLY A 78 -2.74 4.98 7.80
CA GLY A 78 -4.13 4.74 7.38
C GLY A 78 -4.37 3.32 6.85
N GLY A 79 -3.50 2.37 7.19
CA GLY A 79 -3.59 0.97 6.78
C GLY A 79 -3.87 0.04 7.96
N ILE A 80 -3.56 -1.23 7.75
CA ILE A 80 -3.89 -2.32 8.68
C ILE A 80 -2.61 -2.97 9.19
N SER A 81 -2.56 -3.22 10.49
CA SER A 81 -1.54 -4.03 11.13
C SER A 81 -2.07 -5.41 11.50
N GLN A 82 -1.28 -6.46 11.29
CA GLN A 82 -1.56 -7.80 11.83
C GLN A 82 -0.26 -8.48 12.26
N VAL A 83 -0.25 -9.10 13.44
CA VAL A 83 0.84 -9.97 13.90
C VAL A 83 0.44 -11.42 13.71
N VAL A 84 1.25 -12.21 13.03
CA VAL A 84 0.93 -13.59 12.67
C VAL A 84 2.14 -14.52 12.73
N PHE A 85 1.86 -15.79 12.98
CA PHE A 85 2.83 -16.86 12.77
C PHE A 85 3.16 -16.99 11.30
N ALA A 86 4.41 -17.34 11.00
CA ALA A 86 4.88 -17.53 9.63
C ALA A 86 3.92 -18.44 8.82
N GLU A 87 3.41 -19.51 9.42
CA GLU A 87 2.46 -20.46 8.80
C GLU A 87 1.18 -19.81 8.26
N GLN A 88 0.74 -18.70 8.85
CA GLN A 88 -0.48 -17.97 8.47
C GLN A 88 -0.20 -16.74 7.58
N LEU A 89 1.07 -16.52 7.22
CA LEU A 89 1.51 -15.29 6.58
C LEU A 89 0.86 -15.08 5.20
N SER A 90 0.76 -16.11 4.37
CA SER A 90 0.19 -16.00 3.02
C SER A 90 -1.26 -15.50 3.05
N GLN A 91 -2.11 -16.14 3.86
CA GLN A 91 -3.51 -15.74 4.02
C GLN A 91 -3.62 -14.31 4.57
N THR A 92 -2.74 -13.95 5.50
CA THR A 92 -2.74 -12.64 6.15
C THR A 92 -2.34 -11.54 5.19
N VAL A 93 -1.29 -11.75 4.40
CA VAL A 93 -0.83 -10.79 3.39
C VAL A 93 -1.95 -10.46 2.40
N GLN A 94 -2.67 -11.48 1.92
CA GLN A 94 -3.81 -11.28 1.02
C GLN A 94 -4.96 -10.52 1.70
N MET A 95 -5.32 -10.94 2.92
CA MET A 95 -6.40 -10.33 3.70
C MET A 95 -6.12 -8.86 4.01
N VAL A 96 -4.93 -8.54 4.53
CA VAL A 96 -4.51 -7.18 4.88
C VAL A 96 -4.53 -6.28 3.66
N THR A 97 -3.99 -6.75 2.54
CA THR A 97 -3.94 -5.96 1.28
C THR A 97 -5.34 -5.65 0.77
N ARG A 98 -6.22 -6.67 0.67
CA ARG A 98 -7.61 -6.49 0.20
C ARG A 98 -8.42 -5.60 1.14
N LYS A 99 -8.34 -5.84 2.45
CA LYS A 99 -9.08 -5.05 3.44
C LYS A 99 -8.62 -3.58 3.44
N ALA A 100 -7.33 -3.32 3.28
CA ALA A 100 -6.80 -1.97 3.15
C ALA A 100 -7.27 -1.28 1.86
N MET A 101 -7.39 -2.02 0.75
CA MET A 101 -7.99 -1.49 -0.48
C MET A 101 -9.44 -1.08 -0.26
N THR A 102 -10.25 -1.97 0.32
CA THR A 102 -11.66 -1.68 0.65
C THR A 102 -11.78 -0.46 1.54
N GLN A 103 -10.98 -0.35 2.61
CA GLN A 103 -10.98 0.82 3.50
C GLN A 103 -10.59 2.12 2.78
N THR A 104 -9.59 2.05 1.89
CA THR A 104 -9.17 3.21 1.09
C THR A 104 -10.29 3.67 0.17
N LEU A 105 -10.96 2.73 -0.51
CA LEU A 105 -12.09 3.02 -1.40
C LEU A 105 -13.30 3.55 -0.65
N GLN A 106 -13.66 2.96 0.50
CA GLN A 106 -14.70 3.48 1.38
C GLN A 106 -14.42 4.92 1.79
N GLY A 107 -13.17 5.25 2.13
CA GLY A 107 -12.76 6.62 2.47
C GLY A 107 -12.94 7.60 1.30
N VAL A 108 -12.59 7.18 0.08
CA VAL A 108 -12.80 7.99 -1.14
C VAL A 108 -14.30 8.18 -1.39
N VAL A 109 -15.08 7.11 -1.41
CA VAL A 109 -16.52 7.16 -1.66
C VAL A 109 -17.25 7.97 -0.60
N ASN A 110 -16.90 7.83 0.68
CA ASN A 110 -17.49 8.63 1.76
C ASN A 110 -17.18 10.12 1.59
N LYS A 111 -15.98 10.47 1.10
CA LYS A 111 -15.61 11.86 0.81
C LYS A 111 -16.44 12.44 -0.35
N GLU A 112 -16.69 11.66 -1.39
CA GLU A 112 -17.54 12.07 -2.51
C GLU A 112 -19.01 12.20 -2.08
N LEU A 113 -19.53 11.25 -1.30
CA LEU A 113 -20.86 11.30 -0.72
C LEU A 113 -21.11 12.58 0.08
N ARG A 114 -20.18 12.96 0.97
CA ARG A 114 -20.27 14.20 1.76
C ARG A 114 -20.25 15.47 0.91
N GLN A 115 -19.60 15.45 -0.26
CA GLN A 115 -19.63 16.60 -1.18
C GLN A 115 -20.99 16.75 -1.85
N ILE A 116 -21.68 15.64 -2.12
CA ILE A 116 -22.98 15.62 -2.82
C ILE A 116 -24.14 15.87 -1.85
N LEU A 117 -24.14 15.17 -0.71
CA LEU A 117 -25.27 15.10 0.22
C LEU A 117 -25.16 16.10 1.38
N GLY A 118 -24.02 16.78 1.52
CA GLY A 118 -23.73 17.70 2.62
C GLY A 118 -22.82 17.06 3.69
N LYS A 119 -22.17 17.92 4.48
CA LYS A 119 -21.11 17.52 5.42
C LYS A 119 -21.59 16.59 6.55
N ASP A 120 -22.89 16.57 6.83
CA ASP A 120 -23.48 15.90 7.99
C ASP A 120 -24.05 14.51 7.68
N MET A 121 -23.70 13.91 6.54
CA MET A 121 -24.05 12.52 6.23
C MET A 121 -22.81 11.66 6.07
N ASP A 122 -22.58 10.79 7.05
CA ASP A 122 -21.63 9.69 6.95
C ASP A 122 -22.25 8.42 6.38
N LEU A 123 -21.41 7.56 5.79
CA LEU A 123 -21.78 6.20 5.37
C LEU A 123 -22.53 5.42 6.48
N GLU A 124 -22.12 5.62 7.73
CA GLU A 124 -22.68 4.96 8.91
C GLU A 124 -24.07 5.48 9.29
N GLU A 125 -24.44 6.66 8.80
CA GLU A 125 -25.74 7.29 9.02
C GLU A 125 -26.73 6.99 7.89
N LEU A 126 -26.24 6.42 6.77
CA LEU A 126 -27.11 5.95 5.69
C LEU A 126 -28.02 4.81 6.16
N PRO A 127 -29.29 4.78 5.71
CA PRO A 127 -30.17 3.64 5.88
C PRO A 127 -29.54 2.34 5.32
N PRO A 128 -29.86 1.15 5.88
CA PRO A 128 -29.26 -0.11 5.47
C PRO A 128 -29.26 -0.36 3.96
N ASP A 129 -30.36 -0.09 3.27
CA ASP A 129 -30.49 -0.31 1.83
C ASP A 129 -29.53 0.58 1.02
N GLN A 130 -29.41 1.85 1.40
CA GLN A 130 -28.50 2.80 0.74
C GLN A 130 -27.03 2.48 1.04
N ARG A 131 -26.73 2.04 2.26
CA ARG A 131 -25.39 1.58 2.62
C ARG A 131 -25.00 0.35 1.80
N GLY A 132 -25.93 -0.56 1.55
CA GLY A 132 -25.76 -1.70 0.66
C GLY A 132 -25.37 -1.29 -0.75
N GLU A 133 -26.07 -0.30 -1.33
CA GLU A 133 -25.74 0.26 -2.65
C GLU A 133 -24.33 0.87 -2.69
N VAL A 134 -23.90 1.54 -1.62
CA VAL A 134 -22.54 2.10 -1.54
C VAL A 134 -21.49 1.00 -1.44
N MET A 135 -21.75 -0.08 -0.69
CA MET A 135 -20.81 -1.22 -0.60
C MET A 135 -20.65 -1.93 -1.93
N GLU A 136 -21.71 -2.06 -2.72
CA GLU A 136 -21.63 -2.64 -4.06
C GLU A 136 -20.66 -1.84 -4.96
N VAL A 137 -20.75 -0.50 -4.92
CA VAL A 137 -19.83 0.38 -5.67
C VAL A 137 -18.39 0.24 -5.17
N VAL A 138 -18.19 0.16 -3.85
CA VAL A 138 -16.86 -0.06 -3.26
C VAL A 138 -16.27 -1.39 -3.71
N ASP A 139 -17.07 -2.46 -3.77
CA ASP A 139 -16.63 -3.78 -4.20
C ASP A 139 -16.27 -3.79 -5.69
N GLU A 140 -17.06 -3.14 -6.54
CA GLU A 140 -16.77 -2.99 -7.97
C GLU A 140 -15.49 -2.19 -8.22
N LEU A 141 -15.31 -1.07 -7.52
CA LEU A 141 -14.06 -0.31 -7.55
C LEU A 141 -12.90 -1.15 -7.02
N GLY A 142 -13.16 -1.97 -5.99
CA GLY A 142 -12.23 -2.92 -5.41
C GLY A 142 -11.77 -3.96 -6.41
N GLU A 143 -12.58 -4.34 -7.39
CA GLU A 143 -12.26 -5.31 -8.43
C GLU A 143 -11.56 -4.67 -9.64
N THR A 144 -12.00 -3.47 -10.04
CA THR A 144 -11.60 -2.83 -11.31
C THR A 144 -10.47 -1.81 -11.20
N SER A 145 -10.15 -1.31 -9.98
CA SER A 145 -9.10 -0.30 -9.78
C SER A 145 -7.71 -0.85 -9.98
N ASP A 146 -6.83 -0.06 -10.61
CA ASP A 146 -5.41 -0.39 -10.67
C ASP A 146 -4.78 -0.30 -9.26
N VAL A 147 -3.81 -1.17 -8.96
CA VAL A 147 -3.13 -1.24 -7.66
C VAL A 147 -1.61 -1.23 -7.85
N GLU A 148 -0.95 -0.37 -7.09
CA GLU A 148 0.51 -0.28 -7.03
C GLU A 148 0.95 -0.60 -5.59
N VAL A 149 1.67 -1.72 -5.41
CA VAL A 149 2.17 -2.15 -4.10
C VAL A 149 3.69 -2.10 -4.05
N VAL A 150 4.26 -1.31 -3.15
CA VAL A 150 5.67 -1.45 -2.77
C VAL A 150 5.75 -2.35 -1.56
N VAL A 151 6.36 -3.52 -1.73
CA VAL A 151 6.63 -4.45 -0.63
C VAL A 151 7.97 -4.10 -0.02
N LEU A 152 7.97 -3.77 1.27
CA LEU A 152 9.15 -3.57 2.10
C LEU A 152 9.37 -4.82 2.94
N ILE A 153 10.50 -5.49 2.74
CA ILE A 153 10.84 -6.73 3.46
C ILE A 153 12.01 -6.48 4.38
N ASP A 154 11.78 -6.73 5.66
CA ASP A 154 12.82 -6.76 6.66
C ASP A 154 13.75 -7.97 6.43
N THR A 155 15.04 -7.69 6.31
CA THR A 155 16.11 -8.68 6.19
C THR A 155 17.09 -8.58 7.37
N SER A 156 16.60 -8.16 8.53
CA SER A 156 17.31 -8.23 9.80
C SER A 156 17.59 -9.68 10.23
N ALA A 157 18.55 -9.89 11.12
CA ALA A 157 19.04 -11.22 11.51
C ALA A 157 17.91 -12.20 11.91
N SER A 158 16.89 -11.71 12.60
CA SER A 158 15.72 -12.47 13.07
C SER A 158 14.74 -12.88 11.97
N MET A 159 14.83 -12.28 10.78
CA MET A 159 14.00 -12.62 9.63
C MET A 159 14.51 -13.83 8.84
N LYS A 160 15.75 -14.29 9.07
CA LYS A 160 16.42 -15.32 8.27
C LYS A 160 15.58 -16.58 8.03
N SER A 161 14.96 -17.11 9.07
CA SER A 161 14.09 -18.29 9.05
C SER A 161 12.70 -18.02 8.47
N LYS A 162 12.25 -16.76 8.50
CA LYS A 162 10.92 -16.31 8.07
C LYS A 162 10.87 -15.99 6.57
N LEU A 163 12.00 -15.59 5.98
CA LEU A 163 12.11 -15.17 4.57
C LEU A 163 11.57 -16.19 3.54
N PRO A 164 11.77 -17.52 3.67
CA PRO A 164 11.16 -18.48 2.76
C PRO A 164 9.64 -18.37 2.74
N THR A 165 9.01 -18.19 3.90
CA THR A 165 7.56 -18.06 4.02
C THR A 165 7.06 -16.71 3.52
N VAL A 166 7.83 -15.64 3.73
CA VAL A 166 7.57 -14.32 3.13
C VAL A 166 7.53 -14.43 1.60
N LYS A 167 8.49 -15.15 1.01
CA LYS A 167 8.54 -15.38 -0.44
C LYS A 167 7.28 -16.05 -0.96
N GLU A 168 6.87 -17.17 -0.35
CA GLU A 168 5.64 -17.88 -0.75
C GLU A 168 4.40 -16.99 -0.59
N ALA A 169 4.28 -16.26 0.51
CA ALA A 169 3.18 -15.32 0.75
C ALA A 169 3.09 -14.22 -0.33
N LEU A 170 4.22 -13.75 -0.85
CA LEU A 170 4.26 -12.76 -1.93
C LEU A 170 3.89 -13.35 -3.30
N LEU A 171 4.26 -14.59 -3.57
CA LEU A 171 3.82 -15.30 -4.78
C LEU A 171 2.29 -15.46 -4.77
N ASP A 172 1.74 -15.91 -3.64
CA ASP A 172 0.30 -16.05 -3.47
C ASP A 172 -0.45 -14.71 -3.55
N LEU A 173 0.14 -13.63 -3.00
CA LEU A 173 -0.39 -12.27 -3.15
C LEU A 173 -0.46 -11.86 -4.63
N SER A 174 0.62 -12.12 -5.39
CA SER A 174 0.66 -11.80 -6.82
C SER A 174 -0.44 -12.55 -7.58
N LEU A 175 -0.63 -13.84 -7.31
CA LEU A 175 -1.71 -14.63 -7.90
C LEU A 175 -3.10 -14.06 -7.52
N SER A 176 -3.31 -13.75 -6.24
CA SER A 176 -4.57 -13.23 -5.71
C SER A 176 -4.96 -11.88 -6.32
N LEU A 177 -3.99 -10.98 -6.53
CA LEU A 177 -4.24 -9.67 -7.15
C LEU A 177 -4.29 -9.73 -8.68
N ASN A 178 -3.59 -10.67 -9.32
CA ASN A 178 -3.68 -10.92 -10.76
C ASN A 178 -5.02 -11.54 -11.18
N ALA A 179 -5.75 -12.15 -10.25
CA ALA A 179 -7.12 -12.62 -10.50
C ALA A 179 -8.13 -11.47 -10.65
N ARG A 180 -7.76 -10.23 -10.27
CA ARG A 180 -8.63 -9.07 -10.38
C ARG A 180 -8.67 -8.49 -11.79
N MET A 181 -9.76 -7.80 -12.14
CA MET A 181 -9.87 -7.08 -13.42
C MET A 181 -8.91 -5.88 -13.54
N GLY A 182 -8.66 -5.17 -12.43
CA GLY A 182 -7.74 -4.03 -12.39
C GLY A 182 -6.27 -4.43 -12.51
N ASN A 183 -5.44 -3.59 -13.14
CA ASN A 183 -4.02 -3.90 -13.28
C ASN A 183 -3.32 -3.82 -11.92
N ASN A 184 -2.43 -4.76 -11.62
CA ASN A 184 -1.60 -4.71 -10.43
C ASN A 184 -0.12 -4.62 -10.82
N ARG A 185 0.65 -3.87 -10.02
CA ARG A 185 2.11 -3.81 -10.14
C ARG A 185 2.73 -3.82 -8.75
N PHE A 186 3.84 -4.50 -8.66
CA PHE A 186 4.62 -4.67 -7.44
C PHE A 186 6.04 -4.16 -7.65
N ALA A 187 6.57 -3.48 -6.65
CA ALA A 187 8.01 -3.33 -6.48
C ALA A 187 8.40 -3.95 -5.14
N VAL A 188 9.59 -4.54 -5.06
CA VAL A 188 10.06 -5.20 -3.83
C VAL A 188 11.38 -4.58 -3.42
N LEU A 189 11.42 -4.05 -2.21
CA LEU A 189 12.61 -3.49 -1.57
C LEU A 189 12.90 -4.29 -0.31
N ILE A 190 14.17 -4.43 0.00
CA ILE A 190 14.64 -5.01 1.25
C ILE A 190 15.30 -3.94 2.11
N PHE A 191 15.25 -4.12 3.42
CA PHE A 191 16.00 -3.32 4.38
C PHE A 191 16.45 -4.22 5.55
N PRO A 192 17.72 -4.15 5.98
CA PRO A 192 18.76 -3.28 5.45
C PRO A 192 19.30 -3.76 4.10
N GLY A 193 19.73 -2.82 3.25
CA GLY A 193 20.46 -3.13 2.02
C GLY A 193 21.95 -3.39 2.30
N LYS A 194 22.67 -3.96 1.31
CA LYS A 194 24.11 -4.30 1.49
C LYS A 194 25.03 -3.10 1.72
N ARG A 195 24.69 -1.93 1.16
CA ARG A 195 25.51 -0.70 1.19
C ARG A 195 24.72 0.57 1.52
N LYS A 196 23.41 0.44 1.70
CA LYS A 196 22.44 1.53 1.90
C LYS A 196 21.35 1.00 2.83
N ASP A 197 20.59 1.90 3.44
CA ASP A 197 19.46 1.52 4.30
C ASP A 197 18.43 0.63 3.58
N VAL A 198 18.28 0.82 2.26
CA VAL A 198 17.28 0.13 1.44
C VAL A 198 17.91 -0.33 0.12
N GLU A 199 17.57 -1.54 -0.32
CA GLU A 199 18.01 -2.10 -1.60
C GLU A 199 16.80 -2.56 -2.43
N LYS A 200 16.79 -2.19 -3.72
CA LYS A 200 15.75 -2.64 -4.65
C LYS A 200 16.02 -4.09 -5.05
N LEU A 201 15.09 -4.97 -4.73
CA LEU A 201 15.12 -6.36 -5.17
C LEU A 201 14.47 -6.51 -6.56
N LEU A 202 13.34 -5.83 -6.76
CA LEU A 202 12.52 -5.92 -7.96
C LEU A 202 11.93 -4.54 -8.27
N ASP A 203 11.99 -4.12 -9.53
CA ASP A 203 11.28 -2.93 -10.01
C ASP A 203 9.83 -3.28 -10.38
N TRP A 204 9.02 -2.26 -10.68
CA TRP A 204 7.61 -2.41 -11.01
C TRP A 204 7.33 -3.53 -12.02
N THR A 205 6.63 -4.56 -11.58
CA THR A 205 6.25 -5.74 -12.38
C THR A 205 4.87 -6.25 -11.95
N PRO A 206 4.04 -6.79 -12.86
CA PRO A 206 2.80 -7.49 -12.48
C PRO A 206 3.04 -8.89 -11.91
N ASN A 207 4.26 -9.43 -12.04
CA ASN A 207 4.59 -10.81 -11.68
C ASN A 207 5.75 -10.87 -10.67
N LEU A 208 5.47 -11.48 -9.50
CA LEU A 208 6.45 -11.71 -8.44
C LEU A 208 7.20 -13.05 -8.53
N GLU A 209 6.95 -13.90 -9.52
CA GLU A 209 7.69 -15.17 -9.75
C GLU A 209 9.20 -14.96 -9.85
N LEU A 210 9.65 -13.80 -10.31
CA LEU A 210 11.07 -13.43 -10.37
C LEU A 210 11.76 -13.53 -9.00
N LEU A 211 11.02 -13.37 -7.90
CA LEU A 211 11.52 -13.49 -6.53
C LEU A 211 12.09 -14.88 -6.22
N THR A 212 11.60 -15.94 -6.88
CA THR A 212 12.09 -17.32 -6.69
C THR A 212 13.59 -17.45 -6.91
N SER A 213 14.14 -16.70 -7.87
CA SER A 213 15.56 -16.71 -8.23
C SER A 213 16.43 -15.76 -7.39
N ILE A 214 15.81 -14.80 -6.69
CA ILE A 214 16.50 -13.70 -6.01
C ILE A 214 16.55 -13.93 -4.49
N PHE A 215 15.47 -14.42 -3.88
CA PHE A 215 15.37 -14.63 -2.43
C PHE A 215 16.49 -15.49 -1.82
N PRO A 216 16.95 -16.59 -2.45
CA PRO A 216 18.05 -17.39 -1.91
C PRO A 216 19.39 -16.64 -1.78
N LYS A 217 19.53 -15.49 -2.46
CA LYS A 217 20.74 -14.66 -2.48
C LYS A 217 20.67 -13.47 -1.52
N LEU A 218 19.59 -13.35 -0.76
CA LEU A 218 19.41 -12.28 0.22
C LEU A 218 20.42 -12.43 1.36
N ALA A 219 21.18 -11.38 1.59
CA ALA A 219 22.03 -11.27 2.77
C ALA A 219 21.17 -10.75 3.91
N VAL A 220 21.25 -11.40 5.06
CA VAL A 220 20.53 -11.01 6.28
C VAL A 220 21.53 -10.32 7.22
N GLY A 221 21.16 -9.17 7.82
CA GLY A 221 22.10 -8.34 8.59
C GLY A 221 21.46 -7.36 9.58
N GLY A 222 22.14 -7.05 10.68
CA GLY A 222 21.55 -6.73 11.99
C GLY A 222 20.98 -5.34 12.31
N ILE A 223 20.74 -4.44 11.35
CA ILE A 223 20.02 -3.17 11.64
C ILE A 223 18.66 -3.14 10.96
N THR A 224 17.70 -2.39 11.50
CA THR A 224 16.33 -2.34 10.98
C THR A 224 15.92 -0.87 10.72
N PRO A 225 16.34 -0.27 9.60
CA PRO A 225 16.06 1.13 9.27
C PRO A 225 14.66 1.30 8.65
N THR A 226 13.61 1.03 9.44
CA THR A 226 12.21 1.01 8.98
C THR A 226 11.72 2.37 8.47
N GLY A 227 12.05 3.47 9.16
CA GLY A 227 11.67 4.82 8.71
C GLY A 227 12.28 5.17 7.34
N PRO A 228 13.62 5.04 7.17
CA PRO A 228 14.26 5.19 5.87
C PRO A 228 13.67 4.28 4.77
N ALA A 229 13.26 3.05 5.10
CA ALA A 229 12.60 2.14 4.18
C ALA A 229 11.25 2.68 3.68
N ILE A 230 10.40 3.17 4.58
CA ILE A 230 9.12 3.80 4.22
C ILE A 230 9.35 5.03 3.35
N ARG A 231 10.30 5.90 3.72
CA ARG A 231 10.65 7.09 2.95
C ARG A 231 11.12 6.75 1.53
N GLU A 232 11.98 5.75 1.37
CA GLU A 232 12.47 5.32 0.06
C GLU A 232 11.32 4.75 -0.79
N ALA A 233 10.45 3.92 -0.19
CA ALA A 233 9.27 3.37 -0.87
C ALA A 233 8.35 4.46 -1.43
N MET A 234 8.15 5.58 -0.70
CA MET A 234 7.36 6.71 -1.20
C MET A 234 7.90 7.29 -2.51
N THR A 235 9.21 7.23 -2.77
CA THR A 235 9.81 7.79 -3.99
C THR A 235 9.44 6.98 -5.25
N TYR A 236 9.11 5.69 -5.10
CA TYR A 236 8.72 4.82 -6.21
C TYR A 236 7.38 5.23 -6.83
N PHE A 237 6.49 5.79 -6.02
CA PHE A 237 5.19 6.31 -6.46
C PHE A 237 5.28 7.70 -7.12
N LYS A 238 6.38 8.45 -6.87
CA LYS A 238 6.57 9.82 -7.42
C LYS A 238 7.09 9.81 -8.85
N LYS A 239 7.91 8.83 -9.24
CA LYS A 239 8.59 8.80 -10.56
C LYS A 239 7.65 8.80 -11.78
N LYS A 240 6.41 8.30 -11.66
CA LYS A 240 5.43 8.26 -12.77
C LYS A 240 4.86 9.63 -13.17
N ARG A 241 4.85 10.64 -12.28
CA ARG A 241 4.20 11.94 -12.59
C ARG A 241 5.02 12.80 -13.56
N SER A 242 6.35 12.66 -13.58
CA SER A 242 7.24 13.57 -14.32
C SER A 242 7.17 13.42 -15.84
N LEU A 243 7.00 12.20 -16.36
CA LEU A 243 7.00 11.96 -17.81
C LEU A 243 5.68 12.38 -18.50
N ARG A 244 4.54 12.31 -17.80
CA ARG A 244 3.24 12.68 -18.37
C ARG A 244 3.02 14.20 -18.37
N GLY A 245 3.62 14.93 -17.43
CA GLY A 245 3.59 16.40 -17.40
C GLY A 245 4.51 17.07 -18.43
N LEU A 246 5.56 16.38 -18.88
CA LEU A 246 6.48 16.87 -19.92
C LEU A 246 5.96 16.63 -21.36
N LEU A 247 4.99 15.74 -21.54
CA LEU A 247 4.41 15.40 -22.85
C LEU A 247 3.05 16.07 -23.09
N SER A 248 2.48 16.74 -22.09
CA SER A 248 1.32 17.61 -22.22
C SER A 248 1.78 19.05 -22.36
N GLY A 249 2.50 19.33 -23.44
CA GLY A 249 2.79 20.69 -23.87
C GLY A 249 1.56 21.28 -24.53
N ASP A 250 0.65 21.83 -23.72
CA ASP A 250 -0.26 22.87 -24.19
C ASP A 250 0.57 24.16 -24.29
N ASP A 251 1.37 24.26 -25.35
CA ASP A 251 1.85 25.55 -25.84
C ASP A 251 0.69 26.22 -26.56
N GLU A 252 -0.16 26.92 -25.81
CA GLU A 252 -0.93 28.04 -26.38
C GLU A 252 -1.39 29.02 -25.29
N GLN A 253 -0.93 30.27 -25.45
CA GLN A 253 -1.44 31.52 -24.86
C GLN A 253 -1.01 31.81 -23.39
N TYR A 254 -0.49 32.97 -22.98
CA TYR A 254 -0.51 34.34 -23.50
C TYR A 254 0.83 35.03 -23.13
N MET A 255 1.53 35.61 -24.12
CA MET A 255 2.30 36.81 -23.86
C MET A 255 1.34 37.98 -24.07
N GLU A 256 0.87 38.58 -22.97
CA GLU A 256 0.29 39.91 -23.01
C GLU A 256 1.12 40.82 -22.10
N GLU A 257 1.46 41.97 -22.67
CA GLU A 257 2.42 42.98 -22.24
C GLU A 257 2.15 43.52 -20.83
N SER A 258 3.23 43.94 -20.15
CA SER A 258 3.19 45.12 -19.29
C SER A 258 4.59 45.72 -19.15
N MET A 259 4.75 46.85 -19.87
CA MET A 259 5.60 48.04 -19.65
C MET A 259 7.09 47.88 -19.30
#